data_AF-A0A396K742-F1
#
_entry.id   AF-A0A396K742-F1
#
_cell.length_a   1.000
_cell.length_b   1.000
_cell.length_c   1.000
_cell.angle_alpha   90.00
_cell.angle_beta   90.00
_cell.angle_gamma   90.00
#
_symmetry.space_group_name_H-M   'P 1'
#
loop_
_entity.id
_entity.type
_entity.pdbx_description
1 polymer ?
#
loop_
_entity_poly.entity_id
_entity_poly.type
_entity_poly.pdbx_seq_one_letter_code
_entity_poly.pdbx_strand_id
1 'polypeptide(L)'
;MLNFSNNELYGEIPIGTQLQTFNASSFEGNSNLCGEPLDRKCPEEEPEKPQLPTTDAVNVPNRYLYFFLLKLWFINSIMNTFNIENIFLC
;
A
#
# COMPACT_ATOMS: atom_id res chain seq x y z
N MET A 1 5.58 21.40 11.49
CA MET A 1 6.51 20.42 10.90
C MET A 1 6.13 19.06 11.46
N LEU A 2 5.75 18.11 10.60
CA LEU A 2 5.37 16.76 11.01
C LEU A 2 6.63 15.92 11.20
N ASN A 3 6.63 15.03 12.19
CA ASN A 3 7.74 14.14 12.49
C ASN A 3 7.21 12.72 12.69
N PHE A 4 7.78 11.76 11.97
CA PHE A 4 7.45 10.33 12.01
C PHE A 4 8.52 9.51 12.74
N SER A 5 9.54 10.15 13.32
CA SER A 5 10.65 9.47 13.99
C SER A 5 10.20 8.67 15.21
N ASN A 6 10.93 7.61 15.54
CA ASN A 6 10.75 6.80 16.75
C ASN A 6 9.35 6.19 16.88
N ASN A 7 8.85 5.61 15.79
CA ASN A 7 7.64 4.79 15.77
C ASN A 7 8.01 3.37 15.28
N GLU A 8 6.98 2.53 15.10
CA GLU A 8 7.11 1.17 14.56
C GLU A 8 6.67 1.09 13.09
N LEU A 9 6.99 2.11 12.28
CA LEU A 9 6.66 2.10 10.86
C LEU A 9 7.51 1.06 10.10
N TYR A 10 6.92 0.47 9.07
CA TYR A 10 7.54 -0.60 8.28
C TYR A 10 7.21 -0.45 6.78
N GLY A 11 8.05 -1.07 5.94
CA GLY A 11 7.86 -1.11 4.49
C GLY A 11 8.50 0.06 3.76
N GLU A 12 8.18 0.20 2.47
CA GLU A 12 8.72 1.26 1.62
C GLU A 12 7.97 2.58 1.81
N ILE A 13 8.72 3.69 1.85
CA ILE A 13 8.15 5.04 1.86
C ILE A 13 7.50 5.31 0.48
N PRO A 14 6.20 5.65 0.42
CA PRO A 14 5.50 5.86 -0.85
C PRO A 14 6.12 6.97 -1.73
N ILE A 15 6.52 6.59 -2.94
CA ILE A 15 7.07 7.49 -3.96
C ILE A 15 5.96 8.38 -4.54
N GLY A 16 6.30 9.62 -4.89
CA GLY A 16 5.36 10.58 -5.50
C GLY A 16 4.39 11.22 -4.51
N THR A 17 4.63 11.05 -3.21
CA THR A 17 3.82 11.66 -2.15
C THR A 17 4.54 12.82 -1.48
N GLN A 18 3.81 13.61 -0.68
CA GLN A 18 4.41 14.66 0.15
C GLN A 18 5.46 14.11 1.13
N LEU A 19 5.44 12.80 1.44
CA LEU A 19 6.40 12.18 2.36
C LEU A 19 7.85 12.31 1.88
N GLN A 20 8.09 12.36 0.57
CA GLN A 20 9.42 12.54 0.00
C GLN A 20 9.99 13.96 0.18
N THR A 21 9.17 14.93 0.59
CA THR A 21 9.63 16.30 0.88
C THR A 21 10.20 16.47 2.29
N PHE A 22 9.99 15.49 3.17
CA PHE A 22 10.51 15.52 4.53
C PHE A 22 11.96 15.06 4.58
N ASN A 23 12.71 15.54 5.58
CA ASN A 23 14.07 15.10 5.79
C ASN A 23 14.12 13.66 6.31
N ALA A 24 15.22 12.95 6.03
CA ALA A 24 15.51 11.62 6.54
C ALA A 24 15.33 11.51 8.07
N SER A 25 15.73 12.54 8.83
CA SER A 25 15.59 12.58 10.29
C SER A 25 14.14 12.49 10.77
N SER A 26 13.18 12.92 9.95
CA SER A 26 11.76 12.76 10.27
C SER A 26 11.28 11.32 10.24
N PHE A 27 12.11 10.35 9.80
CA PHE A 27 11.78 8.93 9.73
C PHE A 27 12.73 8.04 10.55
N GLU A 28 13.69 8.64 11.27
CA GLU A 28 14.67 7.92 12.09
C GLU A 28 13.99 7.10 13.20
N GLY A 29 14.64 6.04 13.70
CA GLY A 29 14.10 5.21 14.78
C GLY A 29 13.03 4.19 14.37
N ASN A 30 12.63 4.12 13.09
CA ASN A 30 11.71 3.11 12.55
C ASN A 30 12.49 1.99 11.85
N SER A 31 12.98 0.95 12.53
CA SER A 31 13.95 -0.02 11.97
C SER A 31 13.52 -0.72 10.68
N ASN A 32 12.22 -1.00 10.51
CA ASN A 32 11.68 -1.79 9.40
C ASN A 32 11.21 -0.96 8.19
N LEU A 33 11.34 0.35 8.25
CA LEU A 33 11.02 1.24 7.13
C LEU A 33 12.20 1.27 6.13
N CYS A 34 12.00 1.53 4.85
CA CYS A 34 13.04 1.63 3.84
C CYS A 34 12.60 2.54 2.67
N GLY A 35 13.52 2.90 1.77
CA GLY A 35 13.25 3.78 0.63
C GLY A 35 13.53 5.26 0.91
N GLU A 36 13.56 6.08 -0.16
CA GLU A 36 13.83 7.52 -0.07
C GLU A 36 12.78 8.24 0.80
N PRO A 37 13.18 9.16 1.70
CA PRO A 37 14.46 9.86 1.77
C PRO A 37 15.54 9.20 2.63
N LEU A 38 15.38 7.93 3.02
CA LEU A 38 16.35 7.23 3.84
C LEU A 38 17.39 6.51 2.99
N ASP A 39 18.64 6.46 3.45
CA ASP A 39 19.75 5.78 2.74
C ASP A 39 19.64 4.24 2.72
N ARG A 40 18.62 3.70 3.38
CA ARG A 40 18.32 2.27 3.41
C ARG A 40 17.42 1.89 2.24
N LYS A 41 17.99 1.19 1.28
CA LYS A 41 17.25 0.62 0.16
C LYS A 41 16.33 -0.50 0.65
N CYS A 42 15.13 -0.57 0.08
CA CYS A 42 14.28 -1.74 0.27
C CYS A 42 14.89 -2.94 -0.44
N PRO A 43 14.70 -4.16 0.09
CA PRO A 43 15.02 -5.36 -0.66
C PRO A 43 14.25 -5.33 -1.98
N GLU A 44 14.96 -5.49 -3.09
CA GLU A 44 14.30 -5.74 -4.37
C GLU A 44 13.47 -7.02 -4.19
N GLU A 45 12.17 -6.96 -4.50
CA GLU A 45 11.38 -8.18 -4.63
C GLU A 45 12.07 -9.03 -5.70
N GLU A 46 12.84 -10.03 -5.29
CA GLU A 46 13.30 -11.07 -6.20
C GLU A 46 12.00 -11.61 -6.83
N PRO A 47 11.87 -11.63 -8.17
CA PRO A 47 10.68 -12.20 -8.79
C PRO A 47 10.56 -13.61 -8.21
N GLU A 48 9.48 -13.85 -7.45
CA GLU A 48 9.24 -15.16 -6.86
C GLU A 48 9.50 -16.19 -7.96
N LYS A 49 10.57 -16.99 -7.83
CA LYS A 49 10.73 -18.17 -8.67
C LYS A 49 9.38 -18.87 -8.62
N PRO A 50 8.76 -19.21 -9.76
CA PRO A 50 7.46 -19.88 -9.75
C PRO A 50 7.56 -21.05 -8.78
N GLN A 51 6.93 -20.91 -7.62
CA GLN A 51 6.85 -22.01 -6.67
C GLN A 51 6.02 -23.05 -7.41
N LEU A 52 6.71 -24.10 -7.85
CA LEU A 52 6.07 -25.27 -8.41
C LEU A 52 4.97 -25.68 -7.42
N PRO A 53 3.71 -25.82 -7.86
CA PRO A 53 2.63 -26.14 -6.94
C PRO A 53 2.90 -27.50 -6.33
N THR A 54 3.39 -27.53 -5.09
CA THR A 54 3.24 -28.69 -4.24
C THR A 54 1.75 -28.83 -4.00
N THR A 55 1.19 -29.91 -4.53
CA THR A 55 -0.19 -30.31 -4.35
C THR A 55 -0.49 -30.46 -2.86
N ASP A 56 -0.95 -29.39 -2.25
CA ASP A 56 -1.81 -29.39 -1.08
C ASP A 56 -2.83 -28.29 -1.33
N ALA A 57 -4.11 -28.65 -1.35
CA ALA A 57 -5.21 -27.74 -1.58
C ALA A 57 -5.27 -26.69 -0.45
N VAL A 58 -4.47 -25.62 -0.56
CA VAL A 58 -4.67 -24.41 0.23
C VAL A 58 -5.94 -23.79 -0.32
N ASN A 59 -7.03 -24.08 0.36
CA ASN A 59 -8.19 -23.20 0.43
C ASN A 59 -7.64 -21.78 0.65
N VAL A 60 -7.55 -20.98 -0.41
CA VAL A 60 -7.39 -19.52 -0.32
C VAL A 60 -8.78 -18.89 -0.49
N PRO A 61 -9.67 -18.91 0.51
CA PRO A 61 -10.91 -18.18 0.42
C PRO A 61 -10.70 -16.83 1.09
N ASN A 62 -11.54 -15.90 0.69
CA ASN A 62 -11.88 -14.72 1.46
C ASN A 62 -10.96 -13.49 1.35
N ARG A 63 -9.64 -13.55 1.16
CA ARG A 63 -8.87 -12.29 1.06
C ARG A 63 -9.22 -11.50 -0.20
N TYR A 64 -9.08 -12.11 -1.39
CA TYR A 64 -9.44 -11.46 -2.65
C TYR A 64 -10.92 -11.10 -2.74
N LEU A 65 -11.80 -11.97 -2.21
CA LEU A 65 -13.25 -11.73 -2.19
C LEU A 65 -13.59 -10.56 -1.26
N TYR A 66 -12.98 -10.46 -0.08
CA TYR A 66 -13.16 -9.33 0.84
C TYR A 66 -12.68 -8.02 0.22
N PHE A 67 -11.51 -8.00 -0.41
CA PHE A 67 -11.04 -6.82 -1.15
C PHE A 67 -11.98 -6.44 -2.30
N PHE A 68 -12.49 -7.43 -3.04
CA PHE A 68 -13.45 -7.22 -4.12
C PHE A 68 -14.78 -6.65 -3.63
N LEU A 69 -15.35 -7.21 -2.55
CA LEU A 69 -16.59 -6.75 -1.94
C LEU A 69 -16.44 -5.36 -1.34
N LEU A 70 -15.31 -5.07 -0.69
CA LEU A 70 -15.02 -3.75 -0.16
C LEU A 70 -14.94 -2.71 -1.29
N LYS A 71 -14.25 -3.04 -2.39
CA LYS A 71 -14.19 -2.19 -3.59
C LYS A 71 -15.57 -1.93 -4.19
N LEU A 72 -16.43 -2.95 -4.28
CA LEU A 72 -17.82 -2.79 -4.73
C LEU A 72 -18.65 -1.94 -3.77
N TRP A 73 -18.49 -2.10 -2.46
CA TRP A 73 -19.18 -1.29 -1.46
C TRP A 73 -18.80 0.20 -1.57
N PHE A 74 -17.51 0.49 -1.74
CA PHE A 74 -17.02 1.85 -2.00
C PHE A 74 -17.59 2.43 -3.31
N ILE A 75 -17.55 1.68 -4.41
CA ILE A 75 -18.09 2.15 -5.70
C ILE A 75 -19.59 2.42 -5.60
N ASN A 76 -20.37 1.52 -5.01
CA ASN A 76 -21.80 1.71 -4.84
C ASN A 76 -22.11 2.87 -3.87
N SER A 77 -21.31 3.07 -2.83
CA SER A 77 -21.49 4.18 -1.88
C SER A 77 -21.23 5.55 -2.53
N ILE A 78 -20.21 5.65 -3.39
CA ILE A 78 -19.92 6.86 -4.17
C ILE A 78 -20.95 7.05 -5.29
N MET A 79 -21.27 6.03 -6.10
CA MET A 79 -22.26 6.12 -7.18
C MET A 79 -23.69 6.43 -6.70
N ASN A 80 -24.08 5.96 -5.51
CA ASN A 80 -25.42 6.23 -4.95
C ASN A 80 -25.51 7.66 -4.40
N THR A 81 -24.40 8.21 -3.92
CA THR A 81 -24.32 9.60 -3.45
C THR A 81 -24.20 10.61 -4.61
N PHE A 82 -23.53 10.22 -5.70
CA PHE A 82 -23.31 11.05 -6.88
C PHE A 82 -24.05 10.45 -8.07
N ASN A 83 -25.30 10.91 -8.25
CA ASN A 83 -26.13 10.71 -9.44
C ASN A 83 -25.27 10.65 -10.72
N ILE A 84 -25.23 9.51 -11.39
CA ILE A 84 -24.18 9.09 -12.37
C ILE A 84 -24.18 9.93 -13.67
N GLU A 85 -24.99 10.97 -13.77
CA GLU A 85 -25.04 11.84 -14.95
C GLU A 85 -23.91 12.89 -15.00
N ASN A 86 -23.10 13.07 -13.94
CA ASN A 86 -22.08 14.14 -13.89
C ASN A 86 -20.62 13.68 -13.70
N ILE A 87 -20.31 12.39 -13.71
CA ILE A 87 -18.92 11.89 -13.52
C ILE A 87 -18.16 11.66 -14.84
N PHE A 88 -18.83 11.62 -15.99
CA PHE A 88 -18.15 11.53 -17.30
C PHE A 88 -17.71 12.88 -17.90
N LEU A 89 -17.81 13.97 -17.15
CA LEU A 89 -17.31 15.29 -17.54
C LEU A 89 -16.33 15.83 -16.50
N CYS A 90 -15.16 15.18 -16.40
CA CYS A 90 -13.85 15.75 -16.03
C CYS A 90 -12.78 14.72 -16.40
#